data_AF-A0A538NVU0-F1
#
_entry.id   AF-A0A538NVU0-F1
#
_cell.length_a   1.000
_cell.length_b   1.000
_cell.length_c   1.000
_cell.angle_alpha   90.00
_cell.angle_beta   90.00
_cell.angle_gamma   90.00
#
_symmetry.space_group_name_H-M   'P 1'
#
loop_
_entity.id
_entity.type
_entity.pdbx_description
1 polymer ?
#
loop_
_entity_poly.entity_id
_entity_poly.type
_entity_poly.pdbx_seq_one_letter_code
_entity_poly.pdbx_strand_id
1 'polypeptide(L)'
;GITVADTKFEFGIVEGELILIDECLTPDSSRFWPADQYAIGQSPPSFDKQFVRDYLETLDWRKTPPAPSLPKDVIAKTSAKYIEAFERLTSEKLL
;
A
#
# COMPACT_ATOMS: atom_id res chain seq x y z
N GLY A 1 5.00 -16.00 -1.61
CA GLY A 1 3.84 -15.43 -2.35
C GLY A 1 3.32 -14.19 -1.65
N ILE A 2 2.31 -13.53 -2.19
CA ILE A 2 1.64 -12.38 -1.58
C ILE A 2 0.17 -12.75 -1.29
N THR A 3 -0.29 -12.45 -0.09
CA THR A 3 -1.71 -12.52 0.29
C THR A 3 -2.33 -11.13 0.11
N VAL A 4 -3.43 -11.06 -0.64
CA VAL A 4 -4.29 -9.86 -0.70
C VAL A 4 -5.32 -9.99 0.40
N ALA A 5 -5.14 -9.25 1.50
CA ALA A 5 -6.03 -9.35 2.66
C ALA A 5 -7.39 -8.69 2.38
N ASP A 6 -7.35 -7.52 1.75
CA ASP A 6 -8.51 -6.78 1.29
C ASP A 6 -8.11 -5.83 0.16
N THR A 7 -9.11 -5.35 -0.59
CA THR A 7 -8.95 -4.35 -1.64
C THR A 7 -10.21 -3.51 -1.79
N LYS A 8 -10.05 -2.26 -2.22
CA LYS A 8 -11.12 -1.35 -2.58
C LYS A 8 -11.16 -1.23 -4.10
N PHE A 9 -12.30 -1.59 -4.69
CA PHE A 9 -12.61 -1.30 -6.09
C PHE A 9 -13.57 -0.13 -6.18
N GLU A 10 -13.47 0.64 -7.25
CA GLU A 10 -14.47 1.62 -7.65
C GLU A 10 -15.06 1.20 -8.99
N PHE A 11 -16.37 1.39 -9.15
CA PHE A 11 -17.08 1.01 -10.37
C PHE A 11 -17.88 2.20 -10.90
N GLY A 12 -17.91 2.31 -12.23
CA GLY A 12 -18.75 3.25 -12.97
C GLY A 12 -19.79 2.51 -13.82
N ILE A 13 -20.76 3.26 -14.35
CA ILE A 13 -21.68 2.75 -15.37
C ILE A 13 -21.52 3.61 -16.62
N VAL A 14 -21.23 2.99 -17.76
CA VAL A 14 -21.14 3.65 -19.07
C VAL A 14 -22.03 2.88 -20.04
N GLU A 15 -22.98 3.56 -20.69
CA GLU A 15 -23.92 2.95 -21.64
C GLU A 15 -24.72 1.75 -21.07
N GLY A 16 -24.92 1.72 -19.74
CA GLY A 16 -25.61 0.63 -19.05
C GLY A 16 -24.71 -0.54 -18.64
N GLU A 17 -23.42 -0.50 -18.98
CA GLU A 17 -22.44 -1.51 -18.59
C GLU A 17 -21.67 -1.09 -17.35
N LEU A 18 -21.47 -2.04 -16.42
CA LEU A 18 -20.63 -1.85 -15.24
C LEU A 18 -19.16 -1.96 -15.65
N ILE A 19 -18.39 -0.92 -15.37
CA ILE A 19 -16.95 -0.89 -15.64
C ILE A 19 -16.16 -0.74 -14.35
N LEU A 20 -14.99 -1.41 -14.28
CA LEU A 20 -13.99 -1.11 -13.26
C LEU A 20 -13.35 0.23 -13.60
N ILE A 21 -13.30 1.12 -12.62
CA ILE A 21 -12.61 2.41 -12.70
C ILE A 21 -11.52 2.48 -11.63
N ASP A 22 -10.89 3.65 -11.50
CA ASP A 22 -9.81 3.91 -10.54
C ASP A 22 -8.64 2.92 -10.69
N GLU A 23 -7.71 2.92 -9.74
CA GLU A 23 -6.71 1.88 -9.61
C GLU A 23 -7.29 0.56 -9.05
N CYS A 24 -6.64 -0.56 -9.39
CA CYS A 24 -7.03 -1.87 -8.90
C CYS A 24 -5.81 -2.68 -8.49
N LEU A 25 -5.91 -3.36 -7.35
CA LEU A 25 -4.86 -4.25 -6.84
C LEU A 25 -3.47 -3.58 -6.77
N THR A 26 -3.45 -2.33 -6.33
CA THR A 26 -2.23 -1.59 -6.00
C THR A 26 -1.99 -1.60 -4.48
N PRO A 27 -0.79 -1.28 -3.98
CA PRO A 27 -0.55 -1.15 -2.54
C PRO A 27 -1.30 0.03 -1.89
N ASP A 28 -1.94 0.87 -2.70
CA ASP A 28 -2.78 1.99 -2.25
C ASP A 28 -4.23 1.57 -2.04
N SER A 29 -4.75 0.77 -2.98
CA SER A 29 -6.11 0.22 -2.94
C SER A 29 -6.22 -1.07 -2.13
N SER A 30 -5.10 -1.74 -1.83
CA SER A 30 -5.07 -3.10 -1.27
C SER A 30 -4.05 -3.27 -0.17
N ARG A 31 -4.36 -4.14 0.80
CA ARG A 31 -3.40 -4.57 1.82
C ARG A 31 -2.72 -5.87 1.39
N PHE A 32 -1.42 -5.78 1.15
CA PHE A 32 -0.59 -6.92 0.76
C PHE A 32 0.25 -7.42 1.91
N TRP A 33 0.13 -8.70 2.23
CA TRP A 33 0.92 -9.37 3.25
C TRP A 33 1.88 -10.39 2.61
N PRO A 34 3.15 -10.46 3.06
CA PRO A 34 4.01 -11.57 2.71
C PRO A 34 3.41 -12.87 3.24
N ALA A 35 3.06 -13.79 2.34
CA ALA A 35 2.36 -15.03 2.71
C ALA A 35 3.19 -15.92 3.66
N ASP A 36 4.51 -15.75 3.66
CA ASP A 36 5.49 -16.45 4.50
C ASP A 36 5.66 -15.84 5.90
N GLN A 37 5.09 -14.67 6.17
CA GLN A 37 5.27 -13.94 7.44
C GLN A 37 3.97 -13.69 8.21
N TYR A 38 2.81 -14.02 7.62
CA TYR A 38 1.53 -13.87 8.30
C TYR A 38 1.29 -15.01 9.31
N ALA A 39 0.86 -14.64 10.51
CA ALA A 39 0.37 -15.56 11.53
C ALA A 39 -0.89 -14.98 12.19
N ILE A 40 -1.84 -15.87 12.54
CA ILE A 40 -3.06 -15.48 13.24
C ILE A 40 -2.69 -14.87 14.60
N GLY A 41 -3.30 -13.73 14.95
CA GLY A 41 -3.08 -13.02 16.21
C GLY A 41 -1.92 -12.01 16.18
N GLN A 42 -1.25 -11.81 15.04
CA GLN A 42 -0.20 -10.82 14.86
C GLN A 42 -0.64 -9.73 13.88
N SER A 43 -0.17 -8.49 14.11
CA SER A 43 -0.22 -7.43 13.09
C SER A 43 0.69 -7.79 11.91
N PRO A 44 0.15 -8.04 10.71
CA PRO A 44 0.94 -8.50 9.59
C PRO A 44 1.95 -7.44 9.14
N PRO A 45 3.15 -7.86 8.69
CA PRO A 45 4.02 -6.96 7.95
C PRO A 45 3.31 -6.53 6.67
N SER A 46 3.33 -5.23 6.36
CA SER A 46 2.66 -4.67 5.19
C SER A 46 3.65 -4.17 4.14
N PHE A 47 3.30 -4.33 2.86
CA PHE A 47 4.02 -3.75 1.71
C PHE A 47 3.53 -2.34 1.35
N ASP A 48 2.75 -1.70 2.23
CA ASP A 48 2.06 -0.44 1.94
C ASP A 48 2.66 0.76 2.71
N LYS A 49 1.81 1.79 2.87
CA LYS A 49 2.05 3.05 3.58
C LYS A 49 2.41 2.92 5.07
N GLN A 50 2.59 1.72 5.62
CA GLN A 50 2.87 1.51 7.04
C GLN A 50 4.09 2.30 7.54
N PHE A 51 5.20 2.39 6.78
CA PHE A 51 6.37 3.18 7.17
C PHE A 51 6.07 4.68 7.33
N VAL A 52 5.25 5.23 6.44
CA VAL A 52 4.80 6.62 6.52
C VAL A 52 3.90 6.81 7.74
N ARG A 53 2.96 5.89 7.97
CA ARG A 53 2.06 5.94 9.13
C ARG A 53 2.86 5.87 10.43
N ASP A 54 3.72 4.88 10.58
CA ASP A 54 4.55 4.69 11.77
C ASP A 54 5.40 5.93 12.06
N TYR A 55 6.02 6.52 11.02
CA TYR A 55 6.77 7.77 11.17
C TYR A 55 5.87 8.92 11.63
N LEU A 56 4.71 9.11 11.02
CA LEU A 56 3.79 10.20 11.37
C LEU A 56 3.24 10.06 12.80
N GLU A 57 3.03 8.83 13.29
CA GLU A 57 2.63 8.58 14.68
C GLU A 57 3.75 8.90 15.70
N THR A 58 5.01 9.07 15.27
CA THR A 58 6.10 9.55 16.14
C THR A 58 6.10 11.07 16.35
N LEU A 59 5.32 11.81 15.56
CA LEU A 59 5.29 13.27 15.59
C LEU A 59 4.12 13.76 16.45
N ASP A 60 4.26 14.94 17.06
CA ASP A 60 3.13 15.67 17.67
C ASP A 60 2.26 16.37 16.61
N TRP A 61 1.96 15.65 15.53
CA TRP A 61 1.15 16.14 14.42
C TRP A 61 -0.28 15.60 14.55
N ARG A 62 -1.24 16.49 14.81
CA ARG A 62 -2.65 16.14 15.02
C ARG A 62 -3.42 15.77 13.75
N LYS A 63 -2.73 15.32 12.71
CA LYS A 63 -3.30 14.94 11.39
C LYS A 63 -4.09 16.08 10.73
N THR A 64 -3.67 17.33 11.00
CA THR A 64 -4.26 18.54 10.43
C THR A 64 -3.35 19.16 9.38
N PRO A 65 -3.85 19.62 8.22
CA PRO A 65 -3.02 20.29 7.23
C PRO A 65 -2.31 21.55 7.79
N PRO A 66 -1.08 21.86 7.34
CA PRO A 66 -0.27 21.09 6.40
C PRO A 66 0.38 19.86 7.05
N ALA A 67 0.61 18.83 6.24
CA ALA A 67 1.36 17.64 6.68
C ALA A 67 2.86 17.95 6.82
N PRO A 68 3.57 17.32 7.78
CA PRO A 68 5.01 17.48 7.94
C PRO A 68 5.76 16.83 6.77
N SER A 69 6.96 17.33 6.49
CA SER A 69 7.85 16.70 5.51
C SER A 69 8.36 15.34 6.01
N LEU A 70 8.49 14.39 5.09
CA LEU A 70 9.03 13.07 5.38
C LEU A 70 10.56 13.08 5.24
N PRO A 71 11.30 12.45 6.18
CA PRO A 71 12.73 12.20 6.04
C PRO A 71 13.03 11.34 4.82
N LYS A 72 14.23 11.51 4.25
CA LYS A 72 14.66 10.78 3.05
C LYS A 72 14.64 9.26 3.23
N ASP A 73 14.93 8.75 4.43
CA ASP A 73 14.94 7.31 4.68
C ASP A 73 13.52 6.72 4.71
N VAL A 74 12.55 7.45 5.27
CA VAL A 74 11.13 7.06 5.24
C VAL A 74 10.63 7.01 3.80
N ILE A 75 10.98 8.01 2.99
CA ILE A 75 10.66 8.05 1.56
C ILE A 75 11.27 6.82 0.85
N ALA A 76 12.58 6.59 1.02
CA ALA A 76 13.28 5.49 0.37
C ALA A 76 12.74 4.11 0.77
N LYS A 77 12.48 3.88 2.06
CA LYS A 77 11.90 2.62 2.56
C LYS A 77 10.49 2.39 2.02
N THR A 78 9.68 3.45 1.97
CA THR A 78 8.33 3.38 1.40
C THR A 78 8.42 3.03 -0.08
N SER A 79 9.18 3.77 -0.89
CA SER A 79 9.38 3.48 -2.31
C SER A 79 9.87 2.06 -2.57
N ALA A 80 10.83 1.57 -1.78
CA ALA A 80 11.35 0.20 -1.92
C ALA A 80 10.27 -0.87 -1.73
N LYS A 81 9.26 -0.63 -0.88
CA LYS A 81 8.15 -1.56 -0.68
C LYS A 81 7.18 -1.61 -1.84
N TYR A 82 6.90 -0.46 -2.46
CA TYR A 82 6.10 -0.42 -3.70
C TYR A 82 6.81 -1.13 -4.85
N ILE A 83 8.12 -0.92 -5.00
CA ILE A 83 8.94 -1.64 -5.98
C ILE A 83 8.88 -3.13 -5.69
N GLU A 84 9.13 -3.56 -4.45
CA GLU A 84 9.08 -4.97 -4.06
C GLU A 84 7.71 -5.61 -4.34
N ALA A 85 6.61 -4.91 -4.04
CA ALA A 85 5.26 -5.39 -4.33
C ALA A 85 5.03 -5.53 -5.84
N PHE A 86 5.40 -4.52 -6.63
CA PHE A 86 5.31 -4.57 -8.09
C PHE A 86 6.08 -5.77 -8.64
N GLU A 87 7.37 -5.89 -8.33
CA GLU A 87 8.23 -6.95 -8.88
C GLU A 87 7.74 -8.35 -8.51
N ARG A 88 7.18 -8.52 -7.30
CA ARG A 88 6.61 -9.80 -6.87
C ARG A 88 5.28 -10.14 -7.55
N LEU A 89 4.46 -9.13 -7.85
CA LEU A 89 3.15 -9.33 -8.48
C LEU A 89 3.28 -9.54 -9.99
N THR A 90 4.17 -8.79 -10.65
CA THR A 90 4.32 -8.81 -12.11
C THR A 90 5.42 -9.76 -12.59
N SER A 91 6.35 -10.15 -11.71
CA SER A 91 7.60 -10.83 -12.07
C SER A 91 8.52 -10.01 -12.99
N GLU A 92 8.30 -8.70 -13.09
CA GLU A 92 9.12 -7.77 -13.86
C GLU A 92 10.04 -6.95 -12.96
N LYS A 93 11.12 -6.40 -13.51
CA LYS A 93 11.98 -5.43 -12.84
C LYS A 93 11.56 -4.02 -13.18
N LEU A 94 11.30 -3.20 -12.15
CA LEU A 94 10.92 -1.80 -12.36
C LEU A 94 12.13 -0.89 -12.59
N LEU A 95 13.33 -1.34 -12.17
CA LEU A 95 14.61 -0.63 -12.27
C LEU A 95 15.73 -1.57 -12.73
#